data_AF-A0A9P6CSD0-F1
#
_entry.id   AF-A0A9P6CSD0-F1
#
_cell.length_a   1.000
_cell.length_b   1.000
_cell.length_c   1.000
_cell.angle_alpha   90.00
_cell.angle_beta   90.00
_cell.angle_gamma   90.00
#
_symmetry.space_group_name_H-M   'P 1'
#
loop_
_entity.id
_entity.type
_entity.pdbx_description
1 polymer ?
#
loop_
_entity_poly.entity_id
_entity_poly.type
_entity_poly.pdbx_seq_one_letter_code
_entity_poly.pdbx_strand_id
1 'polypeptide(L)'
;RRESQIQYEFNQETVSHILETIPLDDSETSDDIRRYLNAKFADIKKTHPVRHLLPPDWPSVSTVTKIVEKASNQFIYASTVINYISYPRAHPAQRLKVILDLRLLNPLSEHPFAFLDSLYRYIFSQVENLDQVLDILAFDILSIVFIPVGLSVNEIEQTFLMEPDTLSILFLDLTAVIELTPHPSGSGNLALSYLHASLLDFLDDPVRSQQYFLDYDKYRIKLLCILLKSSCSEKNEEDWFWAINMLLKGTLPKPYDQLQCAFMNFDSPCLRHGIYETSVVYIVRILPELEELDFGDQGQAYQHVLDLFAEGLANSWTSYDDEDKDDVRGDPDLCARICQLRPKLARRPSLDLSLDYDELRIIRNRRRVENLSDDSVVVDDDDFISDE
;
A
#
# COMPACT_ATOMS: atom_id res chain seq x y z
N ARG A 1 23.06 -18.68 -1.86
CA ARG A 1 24.46 -18.82 -1.37
C ARG A 1 24.36 -19.31 0.07
N ARG A 2 24.95 -20.45 0.44
CA ARG A 2 24.89 -20.94 1.83
C ARG A 2 25.84 -20.10 2.68
N GLU A 3 25.35 -19.56 3.79
CA GLU A 3 26.15 -18.74 4.70
C GLU A 3 27.07 -19.64 5.53
N SER A 4 28.38 -19.42 5.43
CA SER A 4 29.38 -20.31 6.01
C SER A 4 29.33 -20.39 7.53
N GLN A 5 28.83 -19.34 8.21
CA GLN A 5 28.64 -19.32 9.66
C GLN A 5 27.48 -20.23 10.07
N ILE A 6 26.35 -20.14 9.38
CA ILE A 6 25.17 -21.00 9.60
C ILE A 6 25.52 -22.46 9.31
N GLN A 7 26.27 -22.71 8.24
CA GLN A 7 26.69 -24.05 7.86
C GLN A 7 27.68 -24.67 8.87
N TYR A 8 28.53 -23.85 9.50
CA TYR A 8 29.40 -24.30 10.58
C TYR A 8 28.60 -24.72 11.81
N GLU A 9 27.61 -23.92 12.21
CA GLU A 9 26.78 -24.22 13.38
C GLU A 9 25.91 -25.47 13.19
N PHE A 10 25.25 -25.62 12.04
CA PHE A 10 24.41 -26.80 11.78
C PHE A 10 25.20 -28.10 11.55
N ASN A 11 26.50 -28.00 11.27
CA ASN A 11 27.37 -29.17 11.16
C ASN A 11 27.98 -29.59 12.51
N GLN A 12 27.69 -28.90 13.61
CA GLN A 12 28.16 -29.32 14.92
C GLN A 12 27.44 -30.60 15.38
N GLU A 13 28.22 -31.51 15.97
CA GLU A 13 27.78 -32.83 16.45
C GLU A 13 26.68 -32.74 17.53
N THR A 14 26.66 -31.62 18.25
CA THR A 14 25.66 -31.26 19.28
C THR A 14 24.29 -30.94 18.73
N VAL A 15 24.15 -30.61 17.45
CA VAL A 15 22.86 -30.33 16.80
C VAL A 15 22.56 -31.27 15.64
N SER A 16 23.57 -31.92 15.05
CA SER A 16 23.39 -32.82 13.91
C SER A 16 22.43 -33.99 14.17
N HIS A 17 22.28 -34.43 15.42
CA HIS A 17 21.42 -35.55 15.81
C HIS A 17 19.94 -35.17 16.02
N ILE A 18 19.62 -33.87 16.01
CA ILE A 18 18.25 -33.33 16.07
C ILE A 18 17.86 -32.56 14.79
N LEU A 19 18.75 -32.51 13.81
CA LEU A 19 18.51 -31.85 12.52
C LEU A 19 18.18 -32.88 11.45
N GLU A 20 17.08 -32.65 10.74
CA GLU A 20 16.78 -33.32 9.49
C GLU A 20 17.23 -32.39 8.35
N THR A 21 18.21 -32.85 7.56
CA THR A 21 18.66 -32.11 6.38
C THR A 21 17.88 -32.60 5.17
N ILE A 22 16.98 -31.76 4.68
CA ILE A 22 16.27 -32.02 3.42
C ILE A 22 17.12 -31.37 2.32
N PRO A 23 17.80 -32.15 1.46
CA PRO A 23 18.45 -31.59 0.30
C PRO A 23 17.36 -31.02 -0.61
N LEU A 24 17.37 -29.71 -0.81
CA LEU A 24 16.64 -29.05 -1.90
C LEU A 24 17.34 -29.40 -3.23
N ASP A 25 17.45 -30.68 -3.56
CA ASP A 25 18.04 -31.13 -4.81
C ASP A 25 17.12 -30.71 -5.97
N ASP A 26 17.72 -30.20 -7.04
CA ASP A 26 17.04 -29.47 -8.10
C ASP A 26 16.06 -30.35 -8.90
N SER A 27 16.22 -31.69 -8.86
CA SER A 27 15.38 -32.62 -9.62
C SER A 27 13.96 -32.76 -9.06
N GLU A 28 13.80 -32.80 -7.74
CA GLU A 28 12.47 -32.98 -7.12
C GLU A 28 11.57 -31.77 -7.38
N THR A 29 12.16 -30.56 -7.35
CA THR A 29 11.42 -29.32 -7.64
C THR A 29 10.93 -29.27 -9.09
N SER A 30 11.76 -29.70 -10.04
CA SER A 30 11.36 -29.78 -11.46
C SER A 30 10.22 -30.78 -11.69
N ASP A 31 10.23 -31.91 -10.97
CA ASP A 31 9.16 -32.91 -11.03
C ASP A 31 7.86 -32.41 -10.37
N ASP A 32 7.95 -31.67 -9.26
CA ASP A 32 6.80 -31.03 -8.61
C ASP A 32 6.17 -29.95 -9.50
N ILE A 33 6.99 -29.10 -10.13
CA ILE A 33 6.52 -28.12 -11.12
C ILE A 33 5.83 -28.83 -12.27
N ARG A 34 6.41 -29.92 -12.79
CA ARG A 34 5.79 -30.71 -13.87
C ARG A 34 4.43 -31.27 -13.45
N ARG A 35 4.33 -31.83 -12.24
CA ARG A 35 3.08 -32.38 -11.70
C ARG A 35 2.03 -31.29 -11.54
N TYR A 36 2.41 -30.13 -11.00
CA TYR A 36 1.56 -28.96 -10.88
C TYR A 36 1.04 -28.49 -12.24
N LEU A 37 1.94 -28.30 -13.22
CA LEU A 37 1.59 -27.86 -14.57
C LEU A 37 0.61 -28.83 -15.23
N ASN A 38 0.87 -30.13 -15.16
CA ASN A 38 -0.03 -31.14 -15.75
C ASN A 38 -1.43 -31.10 -15.12
N ALA A 39 -1.52 -30.98 -13.80
CA ALA A 39 -2.79 -30.84 -13.11
C ALA A 39 -3.54 -29.57 -13.55
N LYS A 40 -2.85 -28.42 -13.58
CA LYS A 40 -3.45 -27.14 -13.96
C LYS A 40 -3.84 -27.06 -15.43
N PHE A 41 -3.05 -27.64 -16.34
CA PHE A 41 -3.46 -27.74 -17.75
C PHE A 41 -4.68 -28.64 -17.94
N ALA A 42 -4.80 -29.72 -17.17
CA ALA A 42 -6.00 -30.55 -17.15
C ALA A 42 -7.22 -29.78 -16.63
N ASP A 43 -7.04 -28.96 -15.60
CA ASP A 43 -8.10 -28.05 -15.10
C ASP A 43 -8.54 -27.07 -16.19
N ILE A 44 -7.60 -26.39 -16.86
CA ILE A 44 -7.90 -25.45 -17.96
C ILE A 44 -8.68 -26.15 -19.07
N LYS A 45 -8.27 -27.36 -19.49
CA LYS A 45 -9.02 -28.15 -20.47
C LYS A 45 -10.46 -28.43 -20.05
N LYS A 46 -10.70 -28.60 -18.76
CA LYS A 46 -12.02 -28.92 -18.23
C LYS A 46 -12.88 -27.68 -18.03
N THR A 47 -12.32 -26.58 -17.56
CA THR A 47 -13.09 -25.43 -17.05
C THR A 47 -13.12 -24.25 -18.02
N HIS A 48 -12.15 -24.11 -18.92
CA HIS A 48 -12.01 -22.90 -19.72
C HIS A 48 -13.20 -22.68 -20.68
N PRO A 49 -13.74 -21.45 -20.83
CA PRO A 49 -14.89 -21.18 -21.68
C PRO A 49 -14.71 -21.63 -23.14
N VAL A 50 -13.51 -21.43 -23.68
CA VAL A 50 -13.16 -21.85 -25.06
C VAL A 50 -12.43 -23.19 -25.15
N ARG A 51 -12.61 -24.08 -24.15
CA ARG A 51 -11.97 -25.41 -24.12
C ARG A 51 -12.20 -26.26 -25.38
N HIS A 52 -13.34 -26.05 -26.05
CA HIS A 52 -13.71 -26.77 -27.27
C HIS A 52 -12.80 -26.45 -28.47
N LEU A 53 -12.02 -25.36 -28.40
CA LEU A 53 -11.03 -24.99 -29.42
C LEU A 53 -9.65 -25.61 -29.16
N LEU A 54 -9.46 -26.29 -28.02
CA LEU A 54 -8.17 -26.87 -27.67
C LEU A 54 -8.00 -28.25 -28.32
N PRO A 55 -6.84 -28.53 -28.94
CA PRO A 55 -6.52 -29.86 -29.44
C PRO A 55 -6.55 -30.92 -28.32
N PRO A 56 -6.91 -32.19 -28.62
CA PRO A 56 -6.92 -33.26 -27.64
C PRO A 56 -5.56 -33.47 -26.93
N ASP A 57 -4.47 -33.28 -27.67
CA ASP A 57 -3.08 -33.42 -27.26
C ASP A 57 -2.48 -32.14 -26.65
N TRP A 58 -3.27 -31.07 -26.49
CA TRP A 58 -2.81 -29.83 -25.86
C TRP A 58 -2.60 -30.00 -24.35
N PRO A 59 -1.71 -29.26 -23.67
CA PRO A 59 -0.38 -29.04 -24.19
C PRO A 59 0.33 -30.38 -24.41
N SER A 60 1.23 -30.41 -25.40
CA SER A 60 2.07 -31.59 -25.61
C SER A 60 3.03 -31.80 -24.43
N VAL A 61 3.49 -33.04 -24.22
CA VAL A 61 4.50 -33.34 -23.19
C VAL A 61 5.77 -32.49 -23.39
N SER A 62 6.18 -32.28 -24.65
CA SER A 62 7.33 -31.43 -24.99
C SER A 62 7.14 -29.98 -24.59
N THR A 63 5.90 -29.48 -24.66
CA THR A 63 5.54 -28.12 -24.25
C THR A 63 5.68 -27.94 -22.74
N VAL A 64 5.20 -28.91 -21.95
CA VAL A 64 5.34 -28.88 -20.50
C VAL A 64 6.81 -28.93 -20.11
N THR A 65 7.62 -29.80 -20.73
CA THR A 65 9.07 -29.87 -20.45
C THR A 65 9.77 -28.53 -20.68
N LYS A 66 9.47 -27.81 -21.77
CA LYS A 66 10.04 -26.48 -22.02
C LYS A 66 9.67 -25.46 -20.95
N ILE A 67 8.47 -25.52 -20.39
CA ILE A 67 8.05 -24.61 -19.30
C ILE A 67 8.80 -24.95 -18.02
N VAL A 68 8.95 -26.24 -17.70
CA VAL A 68 9.75 -26.69 -16.53
C VAL A 68 11.19 -26.20 -16.63
N GLU A 69 11.82 -26.33 -17.81
CA GLU A 69 13.17 -25.82 -18.06
C GLU A 69 13.24 -24.29 -17.85
N LYS A 70 12.30 -23.53 -18.42
CA LYS A 70 12.23 -22.07 -18.24
C LYS A 70 11.95 -21.65 -16.80
N ALA A 71 11.25 -22.47 -16.03
CA ALA A 71 10.96 -22.19 -14.63
C ALA A 71 12.24 -22.18 -13.79
N SER A 72 13.29 -22.93 -14.17
CA SER A 72 14.57 -22.96 -13.45
C SER A 72 14.36 -23.10 -11.93
N ASN A 73 13.54 -24.09 -11.55
CA ASN A 73 13.12 -24.41 -10.17
C ASN A 73 12.34 -23.32 -9.42
N GLN A 74 11.84 -22.30 -10.12
CA GLN A 74 10.98 -21.27 -9.53
C GLN A 74 9.51 -21.60 -9.78
N PHE A 75 8.84 -22.08 -8.72
CA PHE A 75 7.41 -22.38 -8.78
C PHE A 75 6.57 -21.15 -9.17
N ILE A 76 7.01 -19.95 -8.77
CA ILE A 76 6.34 -18.70 -9.14
C ILE A 76 6.27 -18.49 -10.65
N TYR A 77 7.30 -18.89 -11.42
CA TYR A 77 7.22 -18.82 -12.87
C TYR A 77 6.10 -19.71 -13.41
N ALA A 78 6.01 -20.95 -12.90
CA ALA A 78 4.98 -21.89 -13.31
C ALA A 78 3.57 -21.40 -12.94
N SER A 79 3.37 -20.86 -11.74
CA SER A 79 2.06 -20.35 -11.31
C SER A 79 1.65 -19.10 -12.09
N THR A 80 2.56 -18.14 -12.33
CA THR A 80 2.28 -16.97 -13.16
C THR A 80 1.94 -17.37 -14.61
N VAL A 81 2.63 -18.37 -15.19
CA VAL A 81 2.30 -18.90 -16.52
C VAL A 81 0.89 -19.48 -16.56
N ILE A 82 0.51 -20.28 -15.55
CA ILE A 82 -0.83 -20.87 -15.48
C ILE A 82 -1.89 -19.77 -15.33
N ASN A 83 -1.68 -18.79 -14.45
CA ASN A 83 -2.63 -17.68 -14.26
C ASN A 83 -2.78 -16.88 -15.56
N TYR A 84 -1.67 -16.60 -16.25
CA TYR A 84 -1.68 -15.92 -17.55
C TYR A 84 -2.46 -16.72 -18.61
N ILE A 85 -2.27 -18.04 -18.70
CA ILE A 85 -2.95 -18.88 -19.72
C ILE A 85 -4.43 -19.09 -19.40
N SER A 86 -4.80 -19.06 -18.11
CA SER A 86 -6.17 -19.32 -17.64
C SER A 86 -7.12 -18.14 -17.86
N TYR A 87 -6.65 -17.05 -18.46
CA TYR A 87 -7.45 -15.84 -18.68
C TYR A 87 -8.72 -16.13 -19.52
N PRO A 88 -9.94 -15.96 -18.96
CA PRO A 88 -11.17 -16.49 -19.55
C PRO A 88 -11.53 -15.94 -20.94
N ARG A 89 -11.09 -14.71 -21.24
CA ARG A 89 -11.43 -13.99 -22.48
C ARG A 89 -10.39 -14.16 -23.59
N ALA A 90 -9.37 -15.00 -23.40
CA ALA A 90 -8.33 -15.25 -24.41
C ALA A 90 -8.20 -16.73 -24.75
N HIS A 91 -7.59 -17.02 -25.90
CA HIS A 91 -7.37 -18.39 -26.35
C HIS A 91 -6.16 -19.02 -25.64
N PRO A 92 -6.32 -20.08 -24.82
CA PRO A 92 -5.22 -20.63 -24.01
C PRO A 92 -4.04 -21.11 -24.85
N ALA A 93 -4.29 -21.75 -26.00
CA ALA A 93 -3.22 -22.20 -26.88
C ALA A 93 -2.39 -21.05 -27.49
N GLN A 94 -3.00 -19.88 -27.75
CA GLN A 94 -2.28 -18.71 -28.27
C GLN A 94 -1.40 -18.11 -27.17
N ARG A 95 -1.95 -17.94 -25.95
CA ARG A 95 -1.17 -17.47 -24.79
C ARG A 95 -0.04 -18.42 -24.44
N LEU A 96 -0.26 -19.73 -24.49
CA LEU A 96 0.78 -20.73 -24.30
C LEU A 96 1.91 -20.59 -25.34
N LYS A 97 1.57 -20.34 -26.60
CA LYS A 97 2.56 -20.12 -27.66
C LYS A 97 3.43 -18.89 -27.35
N VAL A 98 2.83 -17.80 -26.89
CA VAL A 98 3.58 -16.61 -26.44
C VAL A 98 4.60 -16.99 -25.36
N ILE A 99 4.18 -17.71 -24.32
CA ILE A 99 5.10 -18.16 -23.24
C ILE A 99 6.26 -18.99 -23.77
N LEU A 100 6.02 -19.85 -24.76
CA LEU A 100 7.07 -20.64 -25.40
C LEU A 100 8.01 -19.78 -26.25
N ASP A 101 7.48 -18.75 -26.90
CA ASP A 101 8.24 -17.84 -27.76
C ASP A 101 8.99 -16.75 -26.97
N LEU A 102 8.67 -16.53 -25.69
CA LEU A 102 9.43 -15.63 -24.81
C LEU A 102 10.90 -16.07 -24.74
N ARG A 103 11.79 -15.23 -25.25
CA ARG A 103 13.24 -15.39 -25.19
C ARG A 103 13.81 -14.41 -24.18
N LEU A 104 14.90 -14.79 -23.52
CA LEU A 104 15.68 -13.88 -22.70
C LEU A 104 16.25 -12.78 -23.60
N LEU A 105 16.07 -11.52 -23.20
CA LEU A 105 16.68 -10.37 -23.87
C LEU A 105 18.21 -10.43 -23.80
N ASN A 106 18.74 -11.01 -22.72
CA ASN A 106 20.16 -11.30 -22.56
C ASN A 106 20.36 -12.77 -22.18
N PRO A 107 20.74 -13.65 -23.13
CA PRO A 107 20.97 -15.08 -22.87
C PRO A 107 22.15 -15.36 -21.92
N LEU A 108 23.04 -14.38 -21.69
CA LEU A 108 24.16 -14.46 -20.77
C LEU A 108 23.81 -13.97 -19.36
N SER A 109 22.54 -13.60 -19.12
CA SER A 109 22.05 -13.23 -17.81
C SER A 109 22.13 -14.45 -16.87
N GLU A 110 23.12 -14.47 -15.97
CA GLU A 110 23.22 -15.44 -14.85
C GLU A 110 22.17 -15.19 -13.75
N HIS A 111 21.26 -14.23 -13.95
CA HIS A 111 20.23 -13.89 -12.98
C HIS A 111 19.16 -15.00 -12.88
N PRO A 112 18.91 -15.56 -11.68
CA PRO A 112 17.96 -16.67 -11.51
C PRO A 112 16.55 -16.31 -11.99
N PHE A 113 16.09 -15.07 -11.77
CA PHE A 113 14.73 -14.67 -12.16
C PHE A 113 14.60 -14.18 -13.62
N ALA A 114 15.60 -14.38 -14.49
CA ALA A 114 15.60 -13.80 -15.84
C ALA A 114 14.36 -14.15 -16.70
N PHE A 115 13.87 -15.39 -16.60
CA PHE A 115 12.64 -15.81 -17.29
C PHE A 115 11.38 -15.23 -16.64
N LEU A 116 11.34 -15.14 -15.31
CA LEU A 116 10.24 -14.50 -14.58
C LEU A 116 10.15 -13.01 -14.90
N ASP A 117 11.27 -12.30 -14.89
CA ASP A 117 11.33 -10.88 -15.24
C ASP A 117 10.90 -10.65 -16.70
N SER A 118 11.24 -11.58 -17.60
CA SER A 118 10.78 -11.53 -18.99
C SER A 118 9.28 -11.71 -19.11
N LEU A 119 8.69 -12.59 -18.29
CA LEU A 119 7.26 -12.79 -18.21
C LEU A 119 6.54 -11.55 -17.64
N TYR A 120 7.04 -10.98 -16.54
CA TYR A 120 6.50 -9.73 -15.98
C TYR A 120 6.56 -8.60 -16.99
N ARG A 121 7.72 -8.33 -17.60
CA ARG A 121 7.85 -7.31 -18.65
C ARG A 121 6.88 -7.52 -19.79
N TYR A 122 6.65 -8.77 -20.20
CA TYR A 122 5.67 -9.09 -21.22
C TYR A 122 4.25 -8.77 -20.75
N ILE A 123 3.86 -9.17 -19.55
CA ILE A 123 2.52 -8.90 -18.99
C ILE A 123 2.26 -7.39 -18.93
N PHE A 124 3.20 -6.62 -18.36
CA PHE A 124 3.08 -5.16 -18.32
C PHE A 124 3.06 -4.50 -19.70
N SER A 125 3.73 -5.08 -20.71
CA SER A 125 3.70 -4.53 -22.08
C SER A 125 2.32 -4.63 -22.76
N GLN A 126 1.40 -5.42 -22.21
CA GLN A 126 0.04 -5.55 -22.74
C GLN A 126 -0.93 -4.52 -22.14
N VAL A 127 -0.51 -3.78 -21.10
CA VAL A 127 -1.36 -2.79 -20.41
C VAL A 127 -1.53 -1.56 -21.29
N GLU A 128 -2.78 -1.18 -21.56
CA GLU A 128 -3.11 -0.03 -22.42
C GLU A 128 -2.69 1.31 -21.80
N ASN A 129 -3.09 1.56 -20.55
CA ASN A 129 -2.81 2.81 -19.82
C ASN A 129 -1.70 2.60 -18.78
N LEU A 130 -0.51 2.24 -19.26
CA LEU A 130 0.61 1.85 -18.40
C LEU A 130 0.98 2.93 -17.36
N ASP A 131 1.06 4.20 -17.76
CA ASP A 131 1.45 5.28 -16.84
C ASP A 131 0.50 5.40 -15.66
N GLN A 132 -0.82 5.29 -15.91
CA GLN A 132 -1.84 5.36 -14.87
C GLN A 132 -1.78 4.13 -13.95
N VAL A 133 -1.53 2.95 -14.51
CA VAL A 133 -1.34 1.73 -13.72
C VAL A 133 -0.11 1.83 -12.83
N LEU A 134 1.01 2.32 -13.35
CA LEU A 134 2.23 2.49 -12.55
C LEU A 134 2.02 3.55 -11.45
N ASP A 135 1.27 4.62 -11.72
CA ASP A 135 0.91 5.60 -10.69
C ASP A 135 0.09 4.98 -9.55
N ILE A 136 -0.90 4.17 -9.88
CA ILE A 136 -1.72 3.45 -8.89
C ILE A 136 -0.88 2.46 -8.09
N LEU A 137 -0.04 1.66 -8.77
CA LEU A 137 0.84 0.71 -8.12
C LEU A 137 1.81 1.40 -7.17
N ALA A 138 2.41 2.51 -7.59
CA ALA A 138 3.29 3.27 -6.72
C ALA A 138 2.55 3.81 -5.50
N PHE A 139 1.32 4.31 -5.67
CA PHE A 139 0.51 4.81 -4.56
C PHE A 139 0.17 3.70 -3.56
N ASP A 140 -0.36 2.58 -4.07
CA ASP A 140 -0.72 1.42 -3.25
C ASP A 140 0.50 0.87 -2.51
N ILE A 141 1.62 0.63 -3.19
CA ILE A 141 2.85 0.09 -2.57
C ILE A 141 3.40 1.04 -1.50
N LEU A 142 3.45 2.34 -1.77
CA LEU A 142 3.91 3.33 -0.78
C LEU A 142 2.98 3.42 0.42
N SER A 143 1.67 3.22 0.22
CA SER A 143 0.68 3.27 1.30
C SER A 143 0.81 2.11 2.30
N ILE A 144 1.26 0.92 1.84
CA ILE A 144 1.36 -0.30 2.67
C ILE A 144 2.28 -0.09 3.89
N VAL A 145 3.26 0.81 3.77
CA VAL A 145 4.18 1.15 4.87
C VAL A 145 3.45 1.78 6.07
N PHE A 146 2.36 2.49 5.82
CA PHE A 146 1.61 3.24 6.83
C PHE A 146 0.24 2.65 7.12
N ILE A 147 -0.36 1.99 6.14
CA ILE A 147 -1.62 1.25 6.25
C ILE A 147 -1.32 -0.21 5.90
N PRO A 148 -0.96 -1.06 6.89
CA PRO A 148 -0.62 -2.46 6.62
C PRO A 148 -1.74 -3.27 5.98
N VAL A 149 -2.99 -2.81 6.07
CA VAL A 149 -4.15 -3.42 5.43
C VAL A 149 -4.32 -3.04 3.95
N GLY A 150 -3.49 -2.13 3.43
CA GLY A 150 -3.56 -1.59 2.07
C GLY A 150 -4.69 -0.58 1.89
N LEU A 151 -4.80 -0.06 0.66
CA LEU A 151 -5.91 0.80 0.23
C LEU A 151 -7.02 -0.05 -0.38
N SER A 152 -8.25 0.44 -0.25
CA SER A 152 -9.38 -0.07 -1.01
C SER A 152 -9.42 0.49 -2.42
N VAL A 153 -10.09 -0.24 -3.32
CA VAL A 153 -10.30 0.19 -4.71
C VAL A 153 -11.02 1.54 -4.78
N ASN A 154 -12.00 1.78 -3.90
CA ASN A 154 -12.73 3.05 -3.87
C ASN A 154 -11.81 4.22 -3.48
N GLU A 155 -10.94 4.04 -2.47
CA GLU A 155 -9.95 5.02 -2.05
C GLU A 155 -8.98 5.39 -3.18
N ILE A 156 -8.53 4.39 -3.94
CA ILE A 156 -7.68 4.61 -5.12
C ILE A 156 -8.48 5.35 -6.21
N GLU A 157 -9.68 4.90 -6.55
CA GLU A 157 -10.52 5.53 -7.58
C GLU A 157 -10.81 7.00 -7.24
N GLN A 158 -11.10 7.33 -5.98
CA GLN A 158 -11.27 8.70 -5.51
C GLN A 158 -10.00 9.52 -5.62
N THR A 159 -8.85 8.96 -5.19
CA THR A 159 -7.54 9.62 -5.28
C THR A 159 -7.20 10.03 -6.72
N PHE A 160 -7.47 9.14 -7.68
CA PHE A 160 -7.17 9.37 -9.09
C PHE A 160 -8.34 9.99 -9.87
N LEU A 161 -9.42 10.40 -9.18
CA LEU A 161 -10.64 10.99 -9.77
C LEU A 161 -11.22 10.13 -10.90
N MET A 162 -11.23 8.82 -10.70
CA MET A 162 -11.78 7.84 -11.63
C MET A 162 -13.29 7.67 -11.43
N GLU A 163 -13.97 7.23 -12.48
CA GLU A 163 -15.34 6.75 -12.35
C GLU A 163 -15.34 5.39 -11.64
N PRO A 164 -16.41 5.04 -10.90
CA PRO A 164 -16.50 3.74 -10.22
C PRO A 164 -16.25 2.56 -11.16
N ASP A 165 -15.60 1.51 -10.64
CA ASP A 165 -15.23 0.27 -11.35
C ASP A 165 -14.16 0.42 -12.46
N THR A 166 -13.65 1.63 -12.70
CA THR A 166 -12.60 1.87 -13.70
C THR A 166 -11.32 1.13 -13.37
N LEU A 167 -10.95 1.05 -12.08
CA LEU A 167 -9.74 0.35 -11.65
C LEU A 167 -9.82 -1.14 -11.97
N SER A 168 -11.00 -1.75 -11.76
CA SER A 168 -11.24 -3.16 -12.08
C SER A 168 -11.01 -3.46 -13.55
N ILE A 169 -11.38 -2.53 -14.44
CA ILE A 169 -11.15 -2.65 -15.89
C ILE A 169 -9.67 -2.46 -16.22
N LEU A 170 -9.05 -1.45 -15.61
CA LEU A 170 -7.66 -1.07 -15.84
C LEU A 170 -6.67 -2.20 -15.49
N PHE A 171 -6.98 -2.99 -14.46
CA PHE A 171 -6.14 -4.10 -13.99
C PHE A 171 -6.45 -5.46 -14.64
N LEU A 172 -7.38 -5.54 -15.62
CA LEU A 172 -7.74 -6.79 -16.28
C LEU A 172 -6.57 -7.50 -16.97
N ASP A 173 -5.60 -6.75 -17.49
CA ASP A 173 -4.42 -7.32 -18.15
C ASP A 173 -3.38 -7.85 -17.15
N LEU A 174 -3.50 -7.44 -15.88
CA LEU A 174 -2.60 -7.80 -14.78
C LEU A 174 -3.13 -8.94 -13.90
N THR A 175 -4.28 -9.56 -14.24
CA THR A 175 -4.88 -10.66 -13.44
C THR A 175 -3.97 -11.87 -13.25
N ALA A 176 -2.89 -11.99 -14.04
CA ALA A 176 -1.89 -13.04 -13.90
C ALA A 176 -0.96 -12.85 -12.70
N VAL A 177 -0.86 -11.62 -12.19
CA VAL A 177 0.10 -11.20 -11.16
C VAL A 177 -0.52 -10.37 -10.04
N ILE A 178 -1.66 -9.74 -10.27
CA ILE A 178 -2.42 -8.93 -9.31
C ILE A 178 -3.89 -9.35 -9.39
N GLU A 179 -4.53 -9.53 -8.25
CA GLU A 179 -5.95 -9.83 -8.15
C GLU A 179 -6.66 -8.77 -7.32
N LEU A 180 -7.96 -8.58 -7.54
CA LEU A 180 -8.81 -7.78 -6.66
C LEU A 180 -9.52 -8.72 -5.68
N THR A 181 -9.19 -8.58 -4.40
CA THR A 181 -9.75 -9.43 -3.33
C THR A 181 -10.53 -8.58 -2.33
N PRO A 182 -11.45 -9.17 -1.53
CA PRO A 182 -12.13 -8.43 -0.46
C PRO A 182 -11.13 -7.73 0.47
N HIS A 183 -11.40 -6.46 0.77
CA HIS A 183 -10.55 -5.62 1.60
C HIS A 183 -10.53 -6.17 3.05
N PRO A 184 -9.36 -6.25 3.72
CA PRO A 184 -9.23 -6.85 5.04
C PRO A 184 -10.09 -6.21 6.13
N SER A 185 -10.50 -4.94 5.95
CA SER A 185 -11.38 -4.23 6.89
C SER A 185 -12.81 -4.78 6.98
N GLY A 186 -13.21 -5.70 6.09
CA GLY A 186 -14.57 -6.26 6.11
C GLY A 186 -15.66 -5.31 5.62
N SER A 187 -15.27 -4.17 5.03
CA SER A 187 -16.16 -3.12 4.50
C SER A 187 -16.97 -3.54 3.26
N GLY A 188 -16.69 -4.71 2.68
CA GLY A 188 -17.25 -5.14 1.39
C GLY A 188 -16.55 -4.52 0.17
N ASN A 189 -15.59 -3.61 0.38
CA ASN A 189 -14.74 -3.08 -0.67
C ASN A 189 -13.73 -4.12 -1.16
N LEU A 190 -13.13 -3.87 -2.32
CA LEU A 190 -12.00 -4.66 -2.85
C LEU A 190 -10.67 -3.97 -2.55
N ALA A 191 -9.57 -4.72 -2.62
CA ALA A 191 -8.20 -4.24 -2.48
C ALA A 191 -7.31 -4.89 -3.56
N LEU A 192 -6.21 -4.22 -3.91
CA LEU A 192 -5.17 -4.83 -4.73
C LEU A 192 -4.44 -5.91 -3.95
N SER A 193 -4.31 -7.09 -4.54
CA SER A 193 -3.62 -8.25 -3.95
C SER A 193 -2.53 -8.72 -4.90
N TYR A 194 -1.28 -8.60 -4.44
CA TYR A 194 -0.11 -9.05 -5.18
C TYR A 194 0.06 -10.55 -4.99
N LEU A 195 -0.02 -11.32 -6.08
CA LEU A 195 0.00 -12.79 -5.99
C LEU A 195 1.34 -13.35 -5.49
N HIS A 196 2.41 -12.56 -5.56
CA HIS A 196 3.73 -12.94 -5.03
C HIS A 196 4.64 -11.73 -4.80
N ALA A 197 5.46 -11.78 -3.74
CA ALA A 197 6.39 -10.70 -3.38
C ALA A 197 7.44 -10.39 -4.47
N SER A 198 7.82 -11.38 -5.30
CA SER A 198 8.78 -11.18 -6.40
C SER A 198 8.34 -10.15 -7.45
N LEU A 199 7.05 -9.82 -7.51
CA LEU A 199 6.55 -8.72 -8.33
C LEU A 199 6.99 -7.37 -7.75
N LEU A 200 6.88 -7.19 -6.43
CA LEU A 200 7.35 -5.98 -5.74
C LEU A 200 8.87 -5.85 -5.90
N ASP A 201 9.61 -6.94 -5.69
CA ASP A 201 11.07 -6.98 -5.91
C ASP A 201 11.46 -6.66 -7.36
N PHE A 202 10.59 -6.99 -8.33
CA PHE A 202 10.82 -6.67 -9.73
C PHE A 202 10.61 -5.17 -9.99
N LEU A 203 9.51 -4.61 -9.48
CA LEU A 203 9.17 -3.20 -9.66
C LEU A 203 10.13 -2.25 -8.94
N ASP A 204 10.79 -2.71 -7.88
CA ASP A 204 11.82 -1.97 -7.11
C ASP A 204 13.26 -2.15 -7.67
N ASP A 205 13.47 -2.97 -8.71
CA ASP A 205 14.80 -3.16 -9.30
C ASP A 205 14.85 -2.54 -10.71
N PRO A 206 15.63 -1.46 -10.93
CA PRO A 206 15.68 -0.75 -12.21
C PRO A 206 16.30 -1.59 -13.35
N VAL A 207 17.16 -2.56 -13.02
CA VAL A 207 17.77 -3.46 -14.01
C VAL A 207 16.76 -4.52 -14.46
N ARG A 208 15.96 -5.05 -13.53
CA ARG A 208 14.96 -6.08 -13.81
C ARG A 208 13.73 -5.49 -14.51
N SER A 209 13.15 -4.41 -14.00
CA SER A 209 11.91 -3.84 -14.51
C SER A 209 12.09 -2.85 -15.66
N GLN A 210 13.26 -2.23 -15.81
CA GLN A 210 13.55 -1.27 -16.88
C GLN A 210 12.54 -0.10 -16.87
N GLN A 211 11.72 0.03 -17.93
CA GLN A 211 10.71 1.08 -18.03
C GLN A 211 9.55 0.93 -17.04
N TYR A 212 9.42 -0.21 -16.37
CA TYR A 212 8.38 -0.47 -15.35
C TYR A 212 8.88 -0.19 -13.93
N PHE A 213 10.10 0.34 -13.78
CA PHE A 213 10.71 0.64 -12.49
C PHE A 213 9.95 1.74 -11.75
N LEU A 214 9.58 1.46 -10.50
CA LEU A 214 8.94 2.42 -9.61
C LEU A 214 10.01 3.15 -8.81
N ASP A 215 10.49 4.26 -9.37
CA ASP A 215 11.37 5.20 -8.66
C ASP A 215 10.58 5.93 -7.56
N TYR A 216 10.50 5.32 -6.37
CA TYR A 216 9.66 5.79 -5.27
C TYR A 216 9.90 7.27 -4.93
N ASP A 217 11.12 7.77 -5.04
CA ASP A 217 11.42 9.19 -4.79
C ASP A 217 10.74 10.11 -5.81
N LYS A 218 10.76 9.74 -7.10
CA LYS A 218 10.02 10.48 -8.14
C LYS A 218 8.50 10.34 -7.97
N TYR A 219 8.04 9.13 -7.67
CA TYR A 219 6.62 8.87 -7.47
C TYR A 219 6.06 9.61 -6.26
N ARG A 220 6.82 9.80 -5.18
CA ARG A 220 6.40 10.61 -4.02
C ARG A 220 5.99 12.03 -4.41
N ILE A 221 6.78 12.72 -5.23
CA ILE A 221 6.43 14.07 -5.71
C ILE A 221 5.22 14.06 -6.61
N LYS A 222 5.17 13.11 -7.55
CA LYS A 222 4.05 12.97 -8.48
C LYS A 222 2.73 12.71 -7.73
N LEU A 223 2.76 11.79 -6.77
CA LEU A 223 1.61 11.42 -5.94
C LEU A 223 1.19 12.55 -5.01
N LEU A 224 2.12 13.30 -4.42
CA LEU A 224 1.79 14.53 -3.67
C LEU A 224 1.00 15.51 -4.53
N CYS A 225 1.44 15.75 -5.78
CA CYS A 225 0.71 16.63 -6.69
C CYS A 225 -0.68 16.08 -7.03
N ILE A 226 -0.82 14.77 -7.22
CA ILE A 226 -2.11 14.11 -7.48
C ILE A 226 -3.04 14.26 -6.28
N LEU A 227 -2.57 13.97 -5.06
CA LEU A 227 -3.36 14.06 -3.83
C LEU A 227 -3.77 15.49 -3.52
N LEU A 228 -2.86 16.46 -3.62
CA LEU A 228 -3.21 17.87 -3.40
C LEU A 228 -4.30 18.32 -4.38
N LYS A 229 -4.21 17.90 -5.65
CA LYS A 229 -5.21 18.22 -6.66
C LYS A 229 -6.53 17.48 -6.41
N SER A 230 -6.51 16.21 -6.02
CA SER A 230 -7.71 15.42 -5.78
C SER A 230 -8.44 15.88 -4.52
N SER A 231 -7.73 16.29 -3.47
CA SER A 231 -8.31 16.89 -2.26
C SER A 231 -8.99 18.24 -2.53
N CYS A 232 -8.69 18.93 -3.65
CA CYS A 232 -9.42 20.14 -4.06
C CYS A 232 -10.77 19.84 -4.74
N SER A 233 -11.05 18.59 -5.09
CA SER A 233 -12.27 18.20 -5.80
C SER A 233 -13.46 18.09 -4.84
N GLU A 234 -14.58 18.75 -5.16
CA GLU A 234 -15.84 18.59 -4.41
C GLU A 234 -16.41 17.17 -4.49
N LYS A 235 -15.96 16.35 -5.44
CA LYS A 235 -16.38 14.94 -5.57
C LYS A 235 -15.65 14.00 -4.61
N ASN A 236 -14.59 14.47 -3.96
CA ASN A 236 -13.76 13.66 -3.09
C ASN A 236 -14.25 13.84 -1.65
N GLU A 237 -14.69 12.74 -1.04
CA GLU A 237 -15.13 12.72 0.36
C GLU A 237 -13.94 12.55 1.32
N GLU A 238 -12.79 12.07 0.82
CA GLU A 238 -11.56 11.86 1.59
C GLU A 238 -10.60 13.06 1.44
N ASP A 239 -10.02 13.51 2.55
CA ASP A 239 -9.13 14.69 2.57
C ASP A 239 -7.65 14.36 2.34
N TRP A 240 -7.28 13.08 2.47
CA TRP A 240 -5.95 12.54 2.22
C TRP A 240 -4.79 13.17 3.02
N PHE A 241 -5.06 13.91 4.11
CA PHE A 241 -3.98 14.56 4.86
C PHE A 241 -2.97 13.57 5.43
N TRP A 242 -3.43 12.37 5.81
CA TRP A 242 -2.55 11.29 6.25
C TRP A 242 -1.55 10.88 5.16
N ALA A 243 -1.99 10.77 3.90
CA ALA A 243 -1.18 10.38 2.76
C ALA A 243 -0.25 11.52 2.32
N ILE A 244 -0.71 12.77 2.40
CA ILE A 244 0.14 13.95 2.15
C ILE A 244 1.27 14.00 3.18
N ASN A 245 0.94 13.88 4.47
CA ASN A 245 1.93 13.80 5.55
C ASN A 245 2.92 12.64 5.33
N MET A 246 2.42 11.47 4.94
CA MET A 246 3.23 10.30 4.63
C MET A 246 4.27 10.58 3.55
N LEU A 247 3.83 11.10 2.40
CA LEU A 247 4.70 11.30 1.26
C LEU A 247 5.69 12.45 1.46
N LEU A 248 5.39 13.40 2.35
CA LEU A 248 6.29 14.50 2.71
C LEU A 248 7.45 14.06 3.61
N LYS A 249 7.29 12.98 4.40
CA LYS A 249 8.31 12.59 5.40
C LYS A 249 9.70 12.33 4.80
N GLY A 250 10.70 12.97 5.38
CA GLY A 250 12.10 12.77 5.00
C GLY A 250 12.46 13.48 3.69
N THR A 251 13.68 13.26 3.19
CA THR A 251 14.18 14.06 2.06
C THR A 251 13.45 13.73 0.75
N LEU A 252 12.93 14.76 0.07
CA LEU A 252 12.34 14.68 -1.26
C LEU A 252 13.36 15.08 -2.35
N PRO A 253 13.30 14.51 -3.56
CA PRO A 253 14.21 14.86 -4.64
C PRO A 253 13.87 16.23 -5.27
N LYS A 254 14.86 17.10 -5.49
CA LYS A 254 14.66 18.34 -6.26
C LYS A 254 14.53 18.05 -7.77
N PRO A 255 13.86 18.90 -8.58
CA PRO A 255 13.27 20.20 -8.25
C PRO A 255 11.82 20.13 -7.74
N TYR A 256 11.40 21.16 -6.99
CA TYR A 256 10.08 21.23 -6.36
C TYR A 256 9.06 22.11 -7.11
N ASP A 257 9.34 22.55 -8.34
CA ASP A 257 8.48 23.52 -9.06
C ASP A 257 7.02 23.05 -9.19
N GLN A 258 6.83 21.76 -9.50
CA GLN A 258 5.49 21.17 -9.60
C GLN A 258 4.79 21.09 -8.25
N LEU A 259 5.52 20.70 -7.20
CA LEU A 259 5.00 20.56 -5.85
C LEU A 259 4.63 21.93 -5.25
N GLN A 260 5.47 22.93 -5.46
CA GLN A 260 5.19 24.32 -5.10
C GLN A 260 3.89 24.81 -5.77
N CYS A 261 3.77 24.60 -7.08
CA CYS A 261 2.56 24.98 -7.81
C CYS A 261 1.33 24.25 -7.26
N ALA A 262 1.45 22.96 -6.93
CA ALA A 262 0.36 22.20 -6.32
C ALA A 262 -0.07 22.77 -4.97
N PHE A 263 0.88 23.08 -4.08
CA PHE A 263 0.59 23.70 -2.77
C PHE A 263 0.01 25.11 -2.88
N MET A 264 0.49 25.93 -3.82
CA MET A 264 -0.04 27.27 -4.06
C MET A 264 -1.48 27.29 -4.59
N ASN A 265 -1.93 26.18 -5.19
CA ASN A 265 -3.30 26.01 -5.69
C ASN A 265 -4.13 25.09 -4.79
N PHE A 266 -3.57 24.65 -3.66
CA PHE A 266 -4.24 23.72 -2.76
C PHE A 266 -5.33 24.43 -1.97
N ASP A 267 -6.57 24.00 -2.13
CA ASP A 267 -7.74 24.55 -1.45
C ASP A 267 -8.80 23.46 -1.29
N SER A 268 -8.69 22.70 -0.21
CA SER A 268 -9.59 21.57 0.03
C SER A 268 -10.93 22.03 0.61
N PRO A 269 -12.08 21.56 0.08
CA PRO A 269 -13.40 21.83 0.64
C PRO A 269 -13.54 21.45 2.12
N CYS A 270 -12.81 20.42 2.61
CA CYS A 270 -12.88 20.03 4.02
C CYS A 270 -12.35 21.12 4.96
N LEU A 271 -11.36 21.91 4.53
CA LEU A 271 -10.85 23.04 5.31
C LEU A 271 -11.90 24.15 5.47
N ARG A 272 -12.89 24.22 4.58
CA ARG A 272 -13.96 25.23 4.64
C ARG A 272 -15.19 24.75 5.40
N HIS A 273 -15.54 23.48 5.27
CA HIS A 273 -16.80 22.93 5.78
C HIS A 273 -16.66 22.14 7.08
N GLY A 274 -15.44 21.80 7.49
CA GLY A 274 -15.16 20.99 8.67
C GLY A 274 -14.12 19.94 8.36
N ILE A 275 -13.05 19.92 9.13
CA ILE A 275 -11.98 18.93 9.03
C ILE A 275 -12.46 17.62 9.67
N TYR A 276 -12.00 16.46 9.20
CA TYR A 276 -12.23 15.21 9.93
C TYR A 276 -11.36 15.16 11.19
N GLU A 277 -11.87 14.62 12.29
CA GLU A 277 -11.15 14.60 13.57
C GLU A 277 -9.74 13.98 13.45
N THR A 278 -9.67 12.84 12.77
CA THR A 278 -8.43 12.10 12.47
C THR A 278 -7.43 12.91 11.64
N SER A 279 -7.91 13.91 10.90
CA SER A 279 -7.12 14.73 9.97
C SER A 279 -6.40 15.90 10.63
N VAL A 280 -6.88 16.37 11.79
CA VAL A 280 -6.27 17.47 12.55
C VAL A 280 -4.81 17.15 12.87
N VAL A 281 -4.53 15.92 13.30
CA VAL A 281 -3.18 15.47 13.65
C VAL A 281 -2.25 15.54 12.43
N TYR A 282 -2.72 15.14 11.25
CA TYR A 282 -1.91 15.13 10.04
C TYR A 282 -1.67 16.54 9.50
N ILE A 283 -2.67 17.41 9.53
CA ILE A 283 -2.55 18.84 9.17
C ILE A 283 -1.42 19.50 9.95
N VAL A 284 -1.35 19.28 11.26
CA VAL A 284 -0.28 19.87 12.10
C VAL A 284 1.07 19.22 11.81
N ARG A 285 1.11 17.93 11.45
CA ARG A 285 2.35 17.21 11.11
C ARG A 285 2.89 17.52 9.71
N ILE A 286 2.08 18.02 8.80
CA ILE A 286 2.50 18.47 7.47
C ILE A 286 3.35 19.74 7.54
N LEU A 287 3.01 20.68 8.43
CA LEU A 287 3.63 22.01 8.47
C LEU A 287 5.17 21.97 8.62
N PRO A 288 5.77 21.18 9.54
CA PRO A 288 7.22 21.13 9.69
C PRO A 288 7.92 20.56 8.47
N GLU A 289 7.36 19.49 7.88
CA GLU A 289 7.90 18.90 6.66
C GLU A 289 7.85 19.92 5.51
N LEU A 290 6.78 20.72 5.44
CA LEU A 290 6.65 21.79 4.45
C LEU A 290 7.61 22.96 4.70
N GLU A 291 7.91 23.29 5.96
CA GLU A 291 8.85 24.35 6.34
C GLU A 291 10.30 23.98 5.95
N GLU A 292 10.65 22.69 6.03
CA GLU A 292 11.96 22.18 5.59
C GLU A 292 12.12 22.20 4.06
N LEU A 293 11.01 22.25 3.31
CA LEU A 293 11.03 22.34 1.85
C LEU A 293 11.32 23.78 1.39
N ASP A 294 12.57 24.05 1.06
CA ASP A 294 12.96 25.30 0.37
C ASP A 294 12.52 25.28 -1.10
N PHE A 295 11.35 25.88 -1.36
CA PHE A 295 10.79 26.09 -2.71
C PHE A 295 11.42 27.28 -3.45
N GLY A 296 12.30 28.07 -2.83
CA GLY A 296 12.89 29.26 -3.47
C GLY A 296 11.93 30.43 -3.70
N ASP A 297 10.72 30.41 -3.11
CA ASP A 297 9.72 31.49 -3.18
C ASP A 297 9.69 32.42 -1.96
N GLN A 298 10.74 32.39 -1.15
CA GLN A 298 10.79 33.17 0.10
C GLN A 298 9.71 32.76 1.12
N GLY A 299 9.24 31.50 1.06
CA GLY A 299 8.28 30.93 2.01
C GLY A 299 6.82 31.21 1.68
N GLN A 300 6.50 31.63 0.45
CA GLN A 300 5.13 31.94 0.03
C GLN A 300 4.22 30.70 0.07
N ALA A 301 4.66 29.56 -0.48
CA ALA A 301 3.88 28.32 -0.44
C ALA A 301 3.61 27.85 0.98
N TYR A 302 4.63 27.85 1.84
CA TYR A 302 4.48 27.52 3.25
C TYR A 302 3.45 28.43 3.94
N GLN A 303 3.58 29.74 3.76
CA GLN A 303 2.71 30.73 4.39
C GLN A 303 1.26 30.63 3.90
N HIS A 304 1.04 30.29 2.63
CA HIS A 304 -0.29 30.05 2.07
C HIS A 304 -0.98 28.83 2.71
N VAL A 305 -0.30 27.68 2.73
CA VAL A 305 -0.83 26.45 3.35
C VAL A 305 -1.07 26.65 4.85
N LEU A 306 -0.16 27.35 5.52
CA LEU A 306 -0.28 27.69 6.94
C LEU A 306 -1.55 28.50 7.24
N ASP A 307 -1.86 29.49 6.40
CA ASP A 307 -3.05 30.32 6.57
C ASP A 307 -4.34 29.52 6.31
N LEU A 308 -4.35 28.65 5.29
CA LEU A 308 -5.47 27.74 4.99
C LEU A 308 -5.74 26.76 6.13
N PHE A 309 -4.69 26.12 6.65
CA PHE A 309 -4.80 25.19 7.77
C PHE A 309 -5.27 25.89 9.04
N ALA A 310 -4.76 27.11 9.31
CA ALA A 310 -5.24 27.90 10.43
C ALA A 310 -6.74 28.22 10.29
N GLU A 311 -7.19 28.65 9.11
CA GLU A 311 -8.60 28.93 8.88
C GLU A 311 -9.49 27.69 9.06
N GLY A 312 -9.08 26.55 8.50
CA GLY A 312 -9.85 25.31 8.64
C GLY A 312 -9.91 24.77 10.06
N LEU A 313 -8.80 24.85 10.80
CA LEU A 313 -8.79 24.50 12.22
C LEU A 313 -9.68 25.45 13.02
N ALA A 314 -9.67 26.75 12.75
CA ALA A 314 -10.55 27.71 13.43
C ALA A 314 -12.04 27.40 13.21
N ASN A 315 -12.41 26.94 12.01
CA ASN A 315 -13.78 26.59 11.66
C ASN A 315 -14.24 25.28 12.34
N SER A 316 -13.32 24.34 12.58
CA SER A 316 -13.65 22.99 13.08
C SER A 316 -13.47 22.86 14.59
N TRP A 317 -12.57 23.63 15.21
CA TRP A 317 -12.22 23.51 16.64
C TRP A 317 -13.38 23.82 17.61
N THR A 318 -14.39 24.56 17.15
CA THR A 318 -15.57 24.90 17.96
C THR A 318 -16.60 23.78 18.08
N SER A 319 -16.48 22.69 17.30
CA SER A 319 -17.48 21.62 17.25
C SER A 319 -17.06 20.29 17.90
N TYR A 320 -15.83 20.16 18.41
CA TYR A 320 -15.33 18.91 19.01
C TYR A 320 -15.51 18.85 20.53
N ASP A 321 -15.76 17.64 21.03
CA ASP A 321 -15.88 17.32 22.45
C ASP A 321 -14.51 17.41 23.16
N ASP A 322 -14.51 17.46 24.49
CA ASP A 322 -13.30 17.71 25.28
C ASP A 322 -12.35 16.49 25.39
N GLU A 323 -12.84 15.27 25.15
CA GLU A 323 -12.01 14.05 25.15
C GLU A 323 -11.09 13.99 23.91
N ASP A 324 -11.56 14.40 22.74
CA ASP A 324 -10.78 14.36 21.49
C ASP A 324 -9.69 15.44 21.46
N LYS A 325 -9.93 16.53 22.20
CA LYS A 325 -8.91 17.54 22.45
C LYS A 325 -7.78 16.99 23.32
N ASP A 326 -7.98 15.90 24.08
CA ASP A 326 -6.97 15.35 24.97
C ASP A 326 -5.85 14.61 24.24
N ASP A 327 -6.10 13.99 23.09
CA ASP A 327 -5.04 13.39 22.24
C ASP A 327 -4.14 14.47 21.62
N VAL A 328 -4.75 15.58 21.19
CA VAL A 328 -4.04 16.77 20.73
C VAL A 328 -3.32 17.48 21.88
N ARG A 329 -3.89 17.47 23.10
CA ARG A 329 -3.26 17.97 24.34
C ARG A 329 -2.14 17.06 24.88
N GLY A 330 -2.14 15.79 24.50
CA GLY A 330 -1.17 14.79 24.90
C GLY A 330 0.18 14.91 24.20
N ASP A 331 0.22 15.58 23.03
CA ASP A 331 1.43 15.87 22.26
C ASP A 331 1.89 17.34 22.48
N PRO A 332 2.94 17.57 23.29
CA PRO A 332 3.40 18.91 23.63
C PRO A 332 3.84 19.75 22.42
N ASP A 333 4.38 19.11 21.39
CA ASP A 333 4.88 19.79 20.18
C ASP A 333 3.70 20.23 19.30
N LEU A 334 2.67 19.36 19.21
CA LEU A 334 1.41 19.66 18.53
C LEU A 334 0.69 20.85 19.20
N CYS A 335 0.60 20.85 20.53
CA CYS A 335 0.03 21.94 21.31
C CYS A 335 0.78 23.26 21.17
N ALA A 336 2.12 23.22 21.21
CA ALA A 336 2.95 24.41 21.02
C ALA A 336 2.72 25.03 19.63
N ARG A 337 2.55 24.20 18.58
CA ARG A 337 2.28 24.66 17.21
C ARG A 337 0.88 25.21 17.02
N ILE A 338 -0.14 24.57 17.59
CA ILE A 338 -1.48 25.14 17.64
C ILE A 338 -1.45 26.50 18.39
N CYS A 339 -0.64 26.62 19.44
CA CYS A 339 -0.43 27.89 20.14
C CYS A 339 0.31 28.94 19.30
N GLN A 340 1.22 28.54 18.40
CA GLN A 340 1.85 29.45 17.43
C GLN A 340 0.89 29.88 16.31
N LEU A 341 -0.10 29.05 15.97
CA LEU A 341 -1.19 29.39 15.05
C LEU A 341 -2.23 30.33 15.68
N ARG A 342 -2.36 30.35 17.02
CA ARG A 342 -3.35 31.17 17.76
C ARG A 342 -3.45 32.65 17.36
N PRO A 343 -2.36 33.41 17.13
CA PRO A 343 -2.47 34.81 16.72
C PRO A 343 -3.19 34.98 15.38
N LYS A 344 -3.14 33.98 14.50
CA LYS A 344 -3.87 33.94 13.23
C LYS A 344 -5.31 33.43 13.42
N LEU A 345 -5.53 32.50 14.35
CA LEU A 345 -6.86 31.98 14.75
C LEU A 345 -7.72 33.04 15.47
N ALA A 346 -7.12 33.98 16.19
CA ALA A 346 -7.79 34.99 17.01
C ALA A 346 -8.56 36.09 16.23
N ARG A 347 -8.65 35.99 14.89
CA ARG A 347 -9.43 36.92 14.05
C ARG A 347 -10.94 36.65 14.06
N ARG A 348 -11.43 35.67 14.82
CA ARG A 348 -12.87 35.47 15.13
C ARG A 348 -13.15 35.63 16.63
N PRO A 349 -14.08 36.50 17.05
CA PRO A 349 -14.25 36.91 18.46
C PRO A 349 -15.00 35.91 19.36
N SER A 350 -15.21 34.65 18.95
CA SER A 350 -16.01 33.67 19.70
C SER A 350 -15.25 32.46 20.25
N LEU A 351 -13.93 32.36 20.08
CA LEU A 351 -13.13 31.30 20.71
C LEU A 351 -12.61 31.76 22.08
N ASP A 352 -13.33 31.42 23.15
CA ASP A 352 -12.76 31.44 24.50
C ASP A 352 -11.81 30.24 24.63
N LEU A 353 -10.51 30.55 24.61
CA LEU A 353 -9.41 29.59 24.62
C LEU A 353 -8.54 29.80 25.88
N SER A 354 -9.16 30.15 27.02
CA SER A 354 -8.48 30.23 28.32
C SER A 354 -7.90 28.86 28.72
N LEU A 355 -6.65 28.62 28.28
CA LEU A 355 -5.83 27.48 28.67
C LEU A 355 -4.95 27.91 29.83
N ASP A 356 -5.26 27.46 31.05
CA ASP A 356 -4.31 27.47 32.15
C ASP A 356 -3.68 26.08 32.30
N TYR A 357 -2.40 25.99 31.92
CA TYR A 357 -1.60 24.76 31.96
C TYR A 357 -1.40 24.26 33.40
N ASP A 358 -1.52 25.14 34.40
CA ASP A 358 -1.28 24.81 35.80
C ASP A 358 -2.51 24.20 36.52
N GLU A 359 -3.75 24.50 36.07
CA GLU A 359 -4.95 23.85 36.62
C GLU A 359 -5.09 22.38 36.19
N LEU A 360 -4.69 22.05 34.95
CA LEU A 360 -4.80 20.69 34.40
C LEU A 360 -3.76 19.71 34.99
N ARG A 361 -2.63 20.22 35.47
CA ARG A 361 -1.64 19.42 36.22
C ARG A 361 -2.19 18.91 37.56
N ILE A 362 -3.10 19.67 38.19
CA ILE A 362 -3.71 19.30 39.49
C ILE A 362 -4.76 18.20 39.29
N ILE A 363 -5.50 18.22 38.19
CA ILE A 363 -6.50 17.19 37.84
C ILE A 363 -5.81 15.85 37.50
N ARG A 364 -4.68 15.87 36.80
CA ARG A 364 -3.87 14.69 36.45
C ARG A 364 -3.34 13.93 37.68
N ASN A 365 -3.07 14.62 38.79
CA ASN A 365 -2.59 13.98 40.02
C ASN A 365 -3.71 13.47 40.94
N ARG A 366 -4.96 13.95 40.81
CA ARG A 366 -6.10 13.39 41.55
C ARG A 366 -6.52 12.02 41.02
N ARG A 367 -6.65 11.86 39.70
CA ARG A 367 -7.05 10.59 39.08
C ARG A 367 -6.04 9.45 39.25
N ARG A 368 -4.76 9.77 39.49
CA ARG A 368 -3.71 8.76 39.73
C ARG A 368 -3.69 8.22 41.17
N VAL A 369 -4.30 8.94 42.11
CA VAL A 369 -4.44 8.51 43.52
C VAL A 369 -5.74 7.73 43.71
N GLU A 370 -6.80 8.06 42.97
CA GLU A 370 -8.10 7.37 43.03
C GLU A 370 -8.07 5.97 42.36
N ASN A 371 -7.26 5.79 41.31
CA ASN A 371 -7.12 4.49 40.62
C ASN A 371 -6.14 3.50 41.31
N LEU A 372 -5.64 3.82 42.51
CA LEU A 372 -4.85 2.90 43.33
C LEU A 372 -5.58 2.47 44.62
N SER A 373 -6.82 2.92 44.83
CA SER A 373 -7.62 2.58 46.02
C SER A 373 -8.80 1.64 45.79
N ASP A 374 -9.13 1.27 44.55
CA ASP A 374 -10.36 0.51 44.24
C ASP A 374 -10.17 -0.99 43.99
N ASP A 375 -8.95 -1.53 44.13
CA ASP A 375 -8.75 -2.99 44.20
C ASP A 375 -8.93 -3.48 45.65
N SER A 376 -10.16 -3.43 46.16
CA SER A 376 -10.56 -4.27 47.29
C SER A 376 -12.07 -4.51 47.39
N VAL A 377 -12.47 -5.80 47.17
CA VAL A 377 -13.47 -6.55 47.98
C VAL A 377 -14.95 -6.21 47.59
N VAL A 378 -15.87 -7.11 47.20
CA VAL A 378 -16.36 -8.37 47.78
C VAL A 378 -17.16 -9.14 46.70
N VAL A 379 -16.95 -10.46 46.62
CA VAL A 379 -17.88 -11.46 46.06
C VAL A 379 -18.80 -11.93 47.20
N ASP A 380 -20.09 -12.16 46.90
CA ASP A 380 -21.10 -13.00 47.60
C ASP A 380 -22.47 -12.28 47.51
N ASP A 381 -23.64 -12.89 47.36
CA ASP A 381 -24.11 -14.18 46.85
C ASP A 381 -25.66 -14.07 46.85
N ASP A 382 -26.30 -14.93 46.06
CA ASP A 382 -27.61 -15.55 46.30
C ASP A 382 -28.98 -14.90 45.92
N ASP A 383 -29.69 -15.78 45.20
CA ASP A 383 -31.10 -16.16 45.27
C ASP A 383 -32.18 -15.42 44.46
N PHE A 384 -32.68 -16.11 43.43
CA PHE A 384 -34.08 -16.56 43.43
C PHE A 384 -34.27 -17.92 42.74
N ILE A 385 -35.01 -18.78 43.45
CA ILE A 385 -35.26 -20.22 43.26
C ILE A 385 -36.49 -20.49 42.36
N SER A 386 -36.34 -21.60 41.63
CA SER A 386 -37.23 -22.62 41.00
C SER A 386 -38.77 -22.53 40.83
N ASP A 387 -39.19 -23.31 39.81
CA ASP A 387 -40.40 -24.12 39.61
C ASP A 387 -41.67 -23.48 38.99
N GLU A 388 -41.91 -23.75 37.70
CA GLU A 388 -42.86 -24.78 37.20
C GLU A 388 -42.62 -25.12 35.71
#